data_AF-A0AAE1Z2N6-F1
#
_entry.id   AF-A0AAE1Z2N6-F1
#
_cell.length_a   1.000
_cell.length_b   1.000
_cell.length_c   1.000
_cell.angle_alpha   90.00
_cell.angle_beta   90.00
_cell.angle_gamma   90.00
#
_symmetry.space_group_name_H-M   'P 1'
#
loop_
_entity.id
_entity.type
_entity.pdbx_description
1 polymer ?
#
loop_
_entity_poly.entity_id
_entity_poly.type
_entity_poly.pdbx_seq_one_letter_code
_entity_poly.pdbx_strand_id
1 'polypeptide(L)'
;MQIRTRSGGHDFEGRSYVSEVPFVTIDLINLSEVTVDAQQKTAWLGAGSTLGTLYYRIAEKSRTLAYPAGFSPTVGAGGHFTCGGYGILLRKYGLAADNVIDARIADVNGRILNRKSMGEDLFWAIRGAGGSSFGVVLAWKVKLVDVPKIVTVFTIHKTLEQNATQLIHHWQSIAPRFERDLFLRIVAKRANASQDGRKLTISASFNSVFLGGIDRLLAVMQKNFPELGLVRDDCQEMSWIQSILYNVGLPIDSLEVLLNRTQPGVRYYKGKSDYIQKPIPKSGFEGIWRLFYEPEGAEAEILLTPYGGRMAEIPHLQSHFLIGLVIFTSCIIWCTIKPKTHKMAIST
;
A
#
# COMPACT_ATOMS: atom_id res chain seq x y z
N MET A 1 -28.01 3.17 -19.90
CA MET A 1 -26.62 2.73 -20.11
C MET A 1 -25.89 2.85 -18.78
N GLN A 2 -25.24 1.80 -18.28
CA GLN A 2 -24.46 1.89 -17.04
C GLN A 2 -23.08 2.49 -17.30
N ILE A 3 -22.50 3.19 -16.32
CA ILE A 3 -21.15 3.75 -16.39
C ILE A 3 -20.24 3.03 -15.40
N ARG A 4 -19.00 2.73 -15.83
CA ARG A 4 -17.89 2.33 -14.95
C ARG A 4 -16.75 3.33 -15.11
N THR A 5 -16.22 3.84 -14.01
CA THR A 5 -15.11 4.80 -14.03
C THR A 5 -13.79 4.07 -13.82
N ARG A 6 -12.80 4.35 -14.67
CA ARG A 6 -11.46 3.76 -14.58
C ARG A 6 -10.38 4.84 -14.48
N SER A 7 -9.53 4.69 -13.45
CA SER A 7 -8.27 5.44 -13.32
C SER A 7 -7.09 4.54 -13.72
N GLY A 8 -6.41 3.92 -12.76
CA GLY A 8 -5.27 3.03 -13.02
C GLY A 8 -5.65 1.56 -13.26
N GLY A 9 -6.93 1.18 -13.18
CA GLY A 9 -7.37 -0.19 -13.46
C GLY A 9 -7.00 -1.25 -12.42
N HIS A 10 -6.57 -0.85 -11.22
CA HIS A 10 -6.10 -1.75 -10.15
C HIS A 10 -7.22 -2.33 -9.25
N ASP A 11 -8.49 -2.32 -9.67
CA ASP A 11 -9.55 -2.97 -8.89
C ASP A 11 -9.39 -4.49 -8.96
N PHE A 12 -9.30 -5.16 -7.80
CA PHE A 12 -8.99 -6.60 -7.72
C PHE A 12 -10.11 -7.48 -8.31
N GLU A 13 -11.32 -6.94 -8.47
CA GLU A 13 -12.47 -7.64 -9.07
C GLU A 13 -12.82 -7.09 -10.46
N GLY A 14 -11.96 -6.22 -11.03
CA GLY A 14 -12.20 -5.61 -12.35
C GLY A 14 -13.43 -4.70 -12.42
N ARG A 15 -13.99 -4.23 -11.30
CA ARG A 15 -15.26 -3.45 -11.25
C ARG A 15 -15.21 -2.12 -11.98
N SER A 16 -14.01 -1.64 -12.34
CA SER A 16 -13.81 -0.42 -13.14
C SER A 16 -13.96 -0.64 -14.64
N TYR A 17 -13.99 -1.88 -15.13
CA TYR A 17 -14.07 -2.22 -16.55
C TYR A 17 -14.84 -3.51 -16.86
N VAL A 18 -15.54 -4.09 -15.87
CA VAL A 18 -16.41 -5.27 -16.02
C VAL A 18 -17.79 -4.94 -15.49
N SER A 19 -18.82 -5.37 -16.21
CA SER A 19 -20.21 -5.36 -15.74
C SER A 19 -21.01 -6.52 -16.32
N GLU A 20 -22.06 -6.94 -15.61
CA GLU A 20 -23.00 -7.98 -16.02
C GLU A 20 -24.09 -7.45 -16.99
N VAL A 21 -24.23 -6.13 -17.10
CA VAL A 21 -25.18 -5.44 -18.00
C VAL A 21 -24.44 -4.54 -18.98
N PRO A 22 -25.03 -4.17 -20.13
CA PRO A 22 -24.42 -3.23 -21.07
C PRO A 22 -23.97 -1.93 -20.40
N PHE A 23 -22.71 -1.58 -20.59
CA PHE A 23 -22.07 -0.44 -19.93
C PHE A 23 -21.06 0.27 -20.82
N VAL A 24 -20.73 1.50 -20.43
CA VAL A 24 -19.64 2.30 -21.00
C VAL A 24 -18.61 2.55 -19.91
N THR A 25 -17.34 2.51 -20.29
CA THR A 25 -16.23 2.90 -19.40
C THR A 25 -15.87 4.36 -19.63
N ILE A 26 -15.87 5.16 -18.56
CA ILE A 26 -15.22 6.47 -18.55
C ILE A 26 -13.79 6.26 -18.07
N ASP A 27 -12.85 6.28 -19.00
CA ASP A 27 -11.42 6.16 -18.70
C ASP A 27 -10.82 7.56 -18.47
N LEU A 28 -10.31 7.78 -17.28
CA LEU A 28 -9.77 9.07 -16.83
C LEU A 28 -8.29 9.25 -17.16
N ILE A 29 -7.66 8.32 -17.90
CA ILE A 29 -6.21 8.33 -18.19
C ILE A 29 -5.65 9.68 -18.65
N ASN A 30 -6.44 10.45 -19.41
CA ASN A 30 -6.04 11.77 -19.92
C ASN A 30 -6.15 12.91 -18.88
N LEU A 31 -6.86 12.70 -17.77
CA LEU A 31 -6.87 13.61 -16.62
C LEU A 31 -5.71 13.26 -15.68
N SER A 32 -4.48 13.42 -16.15
CA SER A 32 -3.26 12.98 -15.46
C SER A 32 -2.28 14.09 -15.08
N GLU A 33 -2.68 15.35 -15.24
CA GLU A 33 -1.88 16.50 -14.82
C GLU A 33 -1.65 16.51 -13.30
N VAL A 34 -0.44 16.89 -12.89
CA VAL A 34 -0.05 17.06 -11.48
C VAL A 34 0.70 18.37 -11.32
N THR A 35 0.20 19.24 -10.45
CA THR A 35 0.81 20.53 -10.12
C THR A 35 1.19 20.53 -8.65
N VAL A 36 2.46 20.80 -8.35
CA VAL A 36 2.99 20.79 -6.97
C VAL A 36 3.38 22.20 -6.55
N ASP A 37 2.86 22.63 -5.41
CA ASP A 37 3.27 23.85 -4.70
C ASP A 37 4.04 23.44 -3.44
N ALA A 38 5.37 23.51 -3.53
CA ALA A 38 6.25 23.14 -2.42
C ALA A 38 6.25 24.17 -1.28
N GLN A 39 5.90 25.43 -1.56
CA GLN A 39 5.83 26.47 -0.52
C GLN A 39 4.59 26.26 0.36
N GLN A 40 3.45 26.02 -0.27
CA GLN A 40 2.19 25.72 0.43
C GLN A 40 2.10 24.27 0.90
N LYS A 41 3.05 23.41 0.50
CA LYS A 41 3.03 21.96 0.73
C LYS A 41 1.72 21.33 0.26
N THR A 42 1.29 21.66 -0.96
CA THR A 42 0.09 21.08 -1.57
C THR A 42 0.36 20.60 -2.98
N ALA A 43 -0.48 19.69 -3.47
CA ALA A 43 -0.51 19.34 -4.88
C ALA A 43 -1.94 19.18 -5.38
N TRP A 44 -2.18 19.56 -6.63
CA TRP A 44 -3.35 19.13 -7.39
C TRP A 44 -2.95 18.00 -8.32
N LEU A 45 -3.79 16.98 -8.42
CA LEU A 45 -3.61 15.87 -9.35
C LEU A 45 -4.94 15.43 -9.95
N GLY A 46 -4.94 15.18 -11.26
CA GLY A 46 -6.06 14.58 -11.93
C GLY A 46 -6.30 13.13 -11.47
N ALA A 47 -7.55 12.68 -11.51
CA ALA A 47 -7.92 11.35 -11.04
C ALA A 47 -7.34 10.21 -11.92
N GLY A 48 -6.86 10.52 -13.12
CA GLY A 48 -6.13 9.61 -14.00
C GLY A 48 -4.63 9.52 -13.71
N SER A 49 -4.07 10.38 -12.86
CA SER A 49 -2.66 10.30 -12.45
C SER A 49 -2.39 9.02 -11.66
N THR A 50 -1.21 8.43 -11.85
CA THR A 50 -0.75 7.32 -11.03
C THR A 50 -0.02 7.84 -9.78
N LEU A 51 0.12 6.98 -8.76
CA LEU A 51 0.91 7.30 -7.58
C LEU A 51 2.37 7.58 -7.93
N GLY A 52 2.94 6.83 -8.88
CA GLY A 52 4.28 7.05 -9.40
C GLY A 52 4.46 8.45 -10.00
N THR A 53 3.53 8.91 -10.84
CA THR A 53 3.56 10.28 -11.37
C THR A 53 3.52 11.31 -10.23
N LEU A 54 2.63 11.13 -9.24
CA LEU A 54 2.57 12.04 -8.09
C LEU A 54 3.90 12.09 -7.33
N TYR A 55 4.49 10.94 -7.01
CA TYR A 55 5.76 10.86 -6.30
C TYR A 55 6.90 11.51 -7.07
N TYR A 56 6.98 11.25 -8.38
CA TYR A 56 7.98 11.87 -9.26
C TYR A 56 7.86 13.40 -9.25
N ARG A 57 6.66 13.95 -9.45
CA ARG A 57 6.44 15.41 -9.48
C ARG A 57 6.72 16.09 -8.14
N ILE A 58 6.47 15.41 -7.02
CA ILE A 58 6.86 15.92 -5.69
C ILE A 58 8.39 15.96 -5.58
N ALA A 59 9.08 14.89 -5.97
CA ALA A 59 10.54 14.79 -5.89
C ALA A 59 11.26 15.82 -6.78
N GLU A 60 10.69 16.19 -7.93
CA GLU A 60 11.18 17.29 -8.77
C GLU A 60 11.16 18.64 -8.06
N LYS A 61 10.21 18.85 -7.13
CA LYS A 61 10.05 20.13 -6.42
C LYS A 61 10.71 20.16 -5.04
N SER A 62 10.83 19.02 -4.35
CA SER A 62 11.44 18.94 -3.03
C SER A 62 11.91 17.54 -2.67
N ARG A 63 13.10 17.46 -2.06
CA ARG A 63 13.65 16.22 -1.47
C ARG A 63 13.15 15.95 -0.05
N THR A 64 12.31 16.83 0.49
CA THR A 64 11.85 16.80 1.89
C THR A 64 10.33 16.80 2.01
N LEU A 65 9.63 16.69 0.89
CA LEU A 65 8.18 16.52 0.85
C LEU A 65 7.84 15.14 0.29
N ALA A 66 6.75 14.59 0.79
CA ALA A 66 6.20 13.31 0.40
C ALA A 66 4.68 13.35 0.41
N TYR A 67 4.07 12.25 -0.03
CA TYR A 67 2.64 12.02 0.15
C TYR A 67 2.38 10.57 0.60
N PRO A 68 1.58 10.34 1.66
CA PRO A 68 1.37 9.01 2.23
C PRO A 68 0.35 8.19 1.44
N ALA A 69 0.76 7.61 0.32
CA ALA A 69 -0.06 6.70 -0.48
C ALA A 69 0.61 5.33 -0.69
N GLY A 70 0.02 4.48 -1.52
CA GLY A 70 0.42 3.09 -1.75
C GLY A 70 1.80 2.87 -2.37
N PHE A 71 2.24 1.61 -2.31
CA PHE A 71 3.56 1.17 -2.76
C PHE A 71 3.68 1.15 -4.29
N SER A 72 2.67 0.61 -4.98
CA SER A 72 2.73 0.32 -6.41
C SER A 72 2.60 1.58 -7.27
N PRO A 73 3.62 1.94 -8.07
CA PRO A 73 3.63 3.19 -8.83
C PRO A 73 2.50 3.32 -9.86
N THR A 74 2.04 2.22 -10.44
CA THR A 74 1.00 2.21 -11.50
C THR A 74 -0.43 2.37 -10.98
N VAL A 75 -0.64 2.30 -9.66
CA VAL A 75 -1.97 2.48 -9.06
C VAL A 75 -2.48 3.90 -9.33
N GLY A 76 -3.72 4.02 -9.77
CA GLY A 76 -4.35 5.31 -10.07
C GLY A 76 -4.87 6.00 -8.81
N ALA A 77 -4.54 7.28 -8.65
CA ALA A 77 -4.96 8.09 -7.50
C ALA A 77 -6.49 8.20 -7.36
N GLY A 78 -7.20 8.28 -8.48
CA GLY A 78 -8.66 8.41 -8.52
C GLY A 78 -9.40 7.28 -7.80
N GLY A 79 -8.96 6.04 -7.94
CA GLY A 79 -9.52 4.91 -7.18
C GLY A 79 -8.90 4.80 -5.79
N HIS A 80 -7.57 4.92 -5.69
CA HIS A 80 -6.82 4.67 -4.46
C HIS A 80 -7.26 5.55 -3.29
N PHE A 81 -7.43 6.85 -3.52
CA PHE A 81 -7.76 7.79 -2.43
C PHE A 81 -9.19 7.62 -1.95
N THR A 82 -10.08 7.12 -2.81
CA THR A 82 -11.49 6.90 -2.44
C THR A 82 -11.70 5.73 -1.50
N CYS A 83 -10.70 4.85 -1.38
CA CYS A 83 -10.72 3.67 -0.53
C CYS A 83 -9.76 3.80 0.67
N GLY A 84 -9.35 5.03 1.02
CA GLY A 84 -8.33 5.28 2.05
C GLY A 84 -6.94 5.39 1.45
N GLY A 85 -6.35 4.26 1.11
CA GLY A 85 -5.02 4.17 0.49
C GLY A 85 -3.87 4.19 1.49
N TYR A 86 -3.45 3.01 1.96
CA TYR A 86 -2.33 2.86 2.88
C TYR A 86 -1.01 2.63 2.14
N GLY A 87 0.10 2.98 2.79
CA GLY A 87 1.45 2.69 2.32
C GLY A 87 2.51 2.90 3.41
N ILE A 88 3.78 3.08 3.02
CA ILE A 88 4.94 3.16 3.93
C ILE A 88 4.73 4.16 5.06
N LEU A 89 4.12 5.30 4.73
CA LEU A 89 3.97 6.43 5.65
C LEU A 89 2.74 6.32 6.58
N LEU A 90 1.96 5.22 6.51
CA LEU A 90 0.68 5.13 7.23
C LEU A 90 0.81 5.38 8.73
N ARG A 91 1.87 4.86 9.36
CA ARG A 91 2.06 4.95 10.81
C ARG A 91 2.45 6.34 11.29
N LYS A 92 2.94 7.21 10.40
CA LYS A 92 3.29 8.60 10.73
C LYS A 92 2.24 9.60 10.31
N TYR A 93 1.65 9.41 9.12
CA TYR A 93 0.81 10.42 8.47
C TYR A 93 -0.62 9.97 8.17
N GLY A 94 -0.96 8.71 8.45
CA GLY A 94 -2.28 8.17 8.12
C GLY A 94 -2.40 7.74 6.66
N LEU A 95 -3.63 7.57 6.20
CA LEU A 95 -3.95 7.17 4.83
C LEU A 95 -3.79 8.34 3.85
N ALA A 96 -3.76 8.04 2.55
CA ALA A 96 -3.83 9.06 1.52
C ALA A 96 -5.09 9.94 1.70
N ALA A 97 -6.24 9.31 1.91
CA ALA A 97 -7.51 10.01 2.12
C ALA A 97 -7.53 10.97 3.31
N ASP A 98 -6.74 10.70 4.36
CA ASP A 98 -6.63 11.57 5.54
C ASP A 98 -5.87 12.87 5.24
N ASN A 99 -5.11 12.88 4.14
CA ASN A 99 -4.28 14.00 3.69
C ASN A 99 -4.86 14.72 2.46
N VAL A 100 -6.09 14.39 2.06
CA VAL A 100 -6.85 15.14 1.04
C VAL A 100 -7.52 16.36 1.68
N ILE A 101 -7.37 17.53 1.05
CA ILE A 101 -7.88 18.81 1.57
C ILE A 101 -8.96 19.44 0.69
N ASP A 102 -9.06 19.03 -0.57
CA ASP A 102 -10.12 19.42 -1.53
C ASP A 102 -10.21 18.36 -2.65
N ALA A 103 -11.26 18.43 -3.47
CA ALA A 103 -11.46 17.55 -4.62
C ALA A 103 -12.29 18.25 -5.69
N ARG A 104 -12.28 17.74 -6.92
CA ARG A 104 -13.26 18.07 -7.96
C ARG A 104 -14.03 16.81 -8.31
N ILE A 105 -15.36 16.86 -8.28
CA ILE A 105 -16.23 15.72 -8.59
C ILE A 105 -17.34 16.14 -9.55
N ALA A 106 -17.66 15.30 -10.53
CA ALA A 106 -18.88 15.42 -11.32
C ALA A 106 -20.00 14.63 -10.62
N ASP A 107 -21.10 15.32 -10.29
CA ASP A 107 -22.28 14.69 -9.69
C ASP A 107 -23.21 14.08 -10.75
N VAL A 108 -24.33 13.51 -10.30
CA VAL A 108 -25.33 12.86 -11.17
C VAL A 108 -25.99 13.81 -12.18
N ASN A 109 -25.92 15.12 -11.97
CA ASN A 109 -26.46 16.14 -12.85
C ASN A 109 -25.39 16.74 -13.77
N GLY A 110 -24.15 16.22 -13.74
CA GLY A 110 -23.03 16.72 -14.52
C GLY A 110 -22.43 18.03 -13.99
N ARG A 111 -22.78 18.44 -12.76
CA ARG A 111 -22.18 19.63 -12.14
C ARG A 111 -20.80 19.28 -11.58
N ILE A 112 -19.83 20.15 -11.81
CA ILE A 112 -18.50 20.02 -11.22
C ILE A 112 -18.50 20.74 -9.87
N LEU A 113 -18.31 19.96 -8.81
CA LEU A 113 -18.30 20.45 -7.44
C LEU A 113 -16.88 20.40 -6.86
N ASN A 114 -16.51 21.44 -6.11
CA ASN A 114 -15.37 21.41 -5.19
C ASN A 114 -15.84 21.10 -3.76
N ARG A 115 -14.93 21.02 -2.78
CA ARG A 115 -15.28 20.74 -1.37
C ARG A 115 -16.39 21.66 -0.85
N LYS A 116 -16.27 22.98 -1.11
CA LYS A 116 -17.24 23.97 -0.65
C LYS A 116 -18.63 23.72 -1.26
N SER A 117 -18.71 23.45 -2.56
CA SER A 117 -20.00 23.27 -3.24
C SER A 117 -20.58 21.86 -3.10
N MET A 118 -19.76 20.85 -2.82
CA MET A 118 -20.21 19.48 -2.58
C MET A 118 -20.69 19.26 -1.14
N GLY A 119 -20.27 20.12 -0.20
CA GLY A 119 -20.55 20.00 1.22
C GLY A 119 -19.63 18.99 1.92
N GLU A 120 -19.55 19.08 3.24
CA GLU A 120 -18.63 18.24 4.02
C GLU A 120 -19.03 16.77 4.04
N ASP A 121 -20.33 16.44 3.94
CA ASP A 121 -20.79 15.05 3.94
C ASP A 121 -20.31 14.27 2.71
N LEU A 122 -20.47 14.86 1.52
CA LEU A 122 -19.98 14.25 0.28
C LEU A 122 -18.45 14.25 0.25
N PHE A 123 -17.80 15.32 0.73
CA PHE A 123 -16.35 15.36 0.83
C PHE A 123 -15.78 14.31 1.80
N TRP A 124 -16.51 13.98 2.87
CA TRP A 124 -16.18 12.89 3.77
C TRP A 124 -16.44 11.52 3.13
N ALA A 125 -17.53 11.35 2.38
CA ALA A 125 -17.87 10.10 1.69
C ALA A 125 -16.81 9.66 0.67
N ILE A 126 -16.34 10.58 -0.16
CA ILE A 126 -15.38 10.27 -1.21
C ILE A 126 -13.96 9.97 -0.70
N ARG A 127 -13.71 10.10 0.60
CA ARG A 127 -12.40 9.87 1.24
C ARG A 127 -12.38 8.58 2.07
N GLY A 128 -13.00 7.51 1.58
CA GLY A 128 -12.88 6.18 2.19
C GLY A 128 -13.98 5.18 1.84
N ALA A 129 -15.16 5.63 1.39
CA ALA A 129 -16.30 4.74 1.15
C ALA A 129 -16.30 4.03 -0.22
N GLY A 130 -15.27 4.27 -1.05
CA GLY A 130 -15.18 3.76 -2.42
C GLY A 130 -15.80 4.73 -3.44
N GLY A 131 -15.00 5.08 -4.45
CA GLY A 131 -15.30 6.19 -5.37
C GLY A 131 -16.42 5.95 -6.36
N SER A 132 -16.81 4.70 -6.59
CA SER A 132 -17.83 4.35 -7.59
C SER A 132 -19.25 4.73 -7.20
N SER A 133 -19.49 5.13 -5.95
CA SER A 133 -20.85 5.28 -5.39
C SER A 133 -21.36 6.73 -5.40
N PHE A 134 -20.47 7.72 -5.53
CA PHE A 134 -20.79 9.12 -5.19
C PHE A 134 -20.60 10.12 -6.35
N GLY A 135 -20.18 9.65 -7.53
CA GLY A 135 -19.93 10.46 -8.71
C GLY A 135 -18.60 10.12 -9.38
N VAL A 136 -18.14 10.99 -10.27
CA VAL A 136 -16.84 10.83 -10.96
C VAL A 136 -15.86 11.85 -10.39
N VAL A 137 -14.94 11.40 -9.54
CA VAL A 137 -13.86 12.27 -9.07
C VAL A 137 -12.94 12.60 -10.25
N LEU A 138 -12.72 13.88 -10.48
CA LEU A 138 -11.93 14.43 -11.57
C LEU A 138 -10.52 14.81 -11.13
N ALA A 139 -10.37 15.33 -9.91
CA ALA A 139 -9.09 15.75 -9.35
C ALA A 139 -9.10 15.77 -7.82
N TRP A 140 -7.91 15.68 -7.23
CA TRP A 140 -7.68 15.79 -5.79
C TRP A 140 -6.76 16.97 -5.51
N LYS A 141 -7.01 17.66 -4.39
CA LYS A 141 -6.02 18.53 -3.75
C LYS A 141 -5.52 17.86 -2.50
N VAL A 142 -4.22 17.66 -2.41
CA VAL A 142 -3.57 16.94 -1.33
C VAL A 142 -2.64 17.85 -0.54
N LYS A 143 -2.52 17.56 0.76
CA LYS A 143 -1.50 18.13 1.63
C LYS A 143 -0.27 17.24 1.62
N LEU A 144 0.87 17.82 1.28
CA LEU A 144 2.17 17.16 1.33
C LEU A 144 2.69 17.15 2.75
N VAL A 145 3.44 16.10 3.09
CA VAL A 145 4.00 15.86 4.42
C VAL A 145 5.51 15.97 4.41
N ASP A 146 6.09 16.39 5.52
CA ASP A 146 7.53 16.53 5.64
C ASP A 146 8.21 15.17 5.80
N VAL A 147 9.34 14.96 5.14
CA VAL A 147 10.21 13.80 5.33
C VAL A 147 11.65 14.27 5.48
N PRO A 148 12.49 13.57 6.26
CA PRO A 148 13.90 13.90 6.35
C PRO A 148 14.57 13.72 4.98
N LYS A 149 15.65 14.47 4.74
CA LYS A 149 16.47 14.34 3.53
C LYS A 149 17.04 12.93 3.36
N ILE A 150 17.26 12.24 4.48
CA ILE A 150 17.82 10.90 4.57
C ILE A 150 16.79 10.01 5.25
N VAL A 151 16.47 8.90 4.60
CA VAL A 151 15.72 7.76 5.14
C VAL A 151 16.61 6.53 5.09
N THR A 152 16.38 5.58 6.00
CA THR A 152 17.11 4.31 6.03
C THR A 152 16.17 3.17 5.65
N VAL A 153 16.61 2.27 4.78
CA VAL A 153 15.87 1.05 4.42
C VAL A 153 16.68 -0.19 4.76
N PHE A 154 16.00 -1.30 5.00
CA PHE A 154 16.61 -2.63 5.03
C PHE A 154 15.60 -3.69 4.59
N THR A 155 16.10 -4.84 4.13
CA THR A 155 15.30 -6.04 3.90
C THR A 155 16.07 -7.25 4.42
N ILE A 156 15.56 -7.89 5.47
CA ILE A 156 16.13 -9.11 6.03
C ILE A 156 15.25 -10.30 5.65
N HIS A 157 15.86 -11.35 5.12
CA HIS A 157 15.18 -12.60 4.82
C HIS A 157 15.44 -13.63 5.92
N LYS A 158 14.39 -14.32 6.36
CA LYS A 158 14.47 -15.43 7.32
C LYS A 158 13.65 -16.60 6.79
N THR A 159 14.26 -17.78 6.72
CA THR A 159 13.52 -19.01 6.39
C THR A 159 12.88 -19.64 7.63
N LEU A 160 12.03 -20.66 7.46
CA LEU A 160 11.50 -21.42 8.59
C LEU A 160 12.60 -22.02 9.46
N GLU A 161 13.68 -22.50 8.85
CA GLU A 161 14.87 -23.02 9.52
C GLU A 161 15.62 -21.96 10.34
N GLN A 162 15.42 -20.69 10.01
CA GLN A 162 15.98 -19.52 10.72
C GLN A 162 14.95 -18.87 11.65
N ASN A 163 13.99 -19.66 12.15
CA ASN A 163 12.96 -19.24 13.10
C ASN A 163 11.99 -18.17 12.58
N ALA A 164 11.72 -18.09 11.26
CA ALA A 164 10.82 -17.10 10.68
C ALA A 164 9.43 -17.06 11.36
N THR A 165 8.82 -18.21 11.66
CA THR A 165 7.51 -18.26 12.34
C THR A 165 7.55 -17.58 13.71
N GLN A 166 8.63 -17.75 14.47
CA GLN A 166 8.77 -17.12 15.78
C GLN A 166 8.99 -15.60 15.65
N LEU A 167 9.79 -15.17 14.68
CA LEU A 167 10.03 -13.75 14.42
C LEU A 167 8.75 -13.05 13.96
N ILE A 168 7.97 -13.66 13.05
CA ILE A 168 6.67 -13.14 12.63
C ILE A 168 5.73 -13.04 13.83
N HIS A 169 5.67 -14.09 14.66
CA HIS A 169 4.80 -14.10 15.83
C HIS A 169 5.15 -12.98 16.82
N HIS A 170 6.44 -12.76 17.11
CA HIS A 170 6.88 -11.68 18.00
C HIS A 170 6.59 -10.31 17.38
N TRP A 171 6.90 -10.14 16.08
CA TRP A 171 6.64 -8.91 15.33
C TRP A 171 5.20 -8.42 15.46
N GLN A 172 4.19 -9.30 15.46
CA GLN A 172 2.78 -8.91 15.64
C GLN A 172 2.53 -8.10 16.92
N SER A 173 3.30 -8.36 17.97
CA SER A 173 3.12 -7.74 19.29
C SER A 173 3.86 -6.40 19.42
N ILE A 174 4.98 -6.24 18.73
CA ILE A 174 5.86 -5.07 18.85
C ILE A 174 5.65 -4.05 17.72
N ALA A 175 5.31 -4.51 16.51
CA ALA A 175 5.29 -3.64 15.34
C ALA A 175 4.29 -2.48 15.43
N PRO A 176 3.10 -2.67 16.03
CA PRO A 176 2.17 -1.56 16.22
C PRO A 176 2.66 -0.49 17.19
N ARG A 177 3.60 -0.86 18.08
CA ARG A 177 4.15 -0.02 19.13
C ARG A 177 5.49 0.61 18.77
N PHE A 178 6.06 0.28 17.62
CA PHE A 178 7.25 0.98 17.13
C PHE A 178 7.01 2.49 17.08
N GLU A 179 8.07 3.28 17.16
CA GLU A 179 7.95 4.71 16.93
C GLU A 179 7.38 5.01 15.53
N ARG A 180 6.72 6.17 15.37
CA ARG A 180 5.98 6.50 14.14
C ARG A 180 6.87 6.57 12.89
N ASP A 181 8.17 6.81 13.07
CA ASP A 181 9.15 6.89 11.98
C ASP A 181 9.52 5.53 11.40
N LEU A 182 9.22 4.42 12.09
CA LEU A 182 9.54 3.07 11.65
C LEU A 182 8.33 2.38 11.01
N PHE A 183 8.48 2.06 9.73
CA PHE A 183 7.63 1.12 9.03
C PHE A 183 8.41 -0.18 8.80
N LEU A 184 7.83 -1.32 9.22
CA LEU A 184 8.44 -2.65 9.04
C LEU A 184 7.33 -3.65 8.70
N ARG A 185 7.17 -4.00 7.43
CA ARG A 185 6.20 -5.03 6.99
C ARG A 185 6.88 -6.38 6.80
N ILE A 186 6.07 -7.43 6.76
CA ILE A 186 6.53 -8.77 6.40
C ILE A 186 5.83 -9.21 5.12
N VAL A 187 6.62 -9.75 4.18
CA VAL A 187 6.11 -10.51 3.03
C VAL A 187 6.64 -11.92 3.15
N ALA A 188 5.77 -12.90 3.36
CA ALA A 188 6.16 -14.30 3.44
C ALA A 188 5.60 -15.08 2.26
N LYS A 189 6.43 -15.94 1.68
CA LYS A 189 6.10 -16.76 0.52
C LYS A 189 7.00 -17.98 0.42
N ARG A 190 6.62 -18.92 -0.43
CA ARG A 190 7.47 -20.08 -0.73
C ARG A 190 8.74 -19.64 -1.47
N ALA A 191 9.86 -20.24 -1.09
CA ALA A 191 11.18 -19.98 -1.67
C ALA A 191 12.00 -21.28 -1.77
N ASN A 192 13.03 -21.27 -2.62
CA ASN A 192 13.98 -22.38 -2.70
C ASN A 192 14.95 -22.29 -1.51
N ALA A 193 15.03 -23.35 -0.72
CA ALA A 193 15.94 -23.50 0.41
C ALA A 193 17.37 -23.88 -0.03
N SER A 194 17.52 -24.43 -1.23
CA SER A 194 18.80 -24.86 -1.82
C SER A 194 19.01 -24.25 -3.20
N GLN A 195 20.28 -23.99 -3.58
CA GLN A 195 20.64 -23.46 -4.90
C GLN A 195 20.28 -24.40 -6.05
N ASP A 196 20.14 -25.71 -5.79
CA ASP A 196 19.70 -26.71 -6.77
C ASP A 196 18.18 -26.78 -6.96
N GLY A 197 17.40 -25.98 -6.20
CA GLY A 197 15.94 -25.88 -6.29
C GLY A 197 15.16 -27.09 -5.78
N ARG A 198 15.82 -28.10 -5.19
CA ARG A 198 15.17 -29.36 -4.80
C ARG A 198 14.47 -29.31 -3.45
N LYS A 199 14.87 -28.39 -2.56
CA LYS A 199 14.23 -28.20 -1.26
C LYS A 199 13.49 -26.87 -1.23
N LEU A 200 12.20 -26.90 -0.92
CA LEU A 200 11.37 -25.70 -0.74
C LEU A 200 11.27 -25.36 0.75
N THR A 201 11.24 -24.07 1.07
CA THR A 201 10.95 -23.54 2.41
C THR A 201 10.00 -22.34 2.28
N ILE A 202 9.58 -21.77 3.41
CA ILE A 202 8.95 -20.44 3.44
C ILE A 202 10.00 -19.42 3.83
N SER A 203 10.10 -18.34 3.06
CA SER A 203 10.94 -17.18 3.34
C SER A 203 10.08 -15.99 3.74
N ALA A 204 10.38 -15.40 4.89
CA ALA A 204 9.79 -14.17 5.40
C ALA A 204 10.76 -13.01 5.15
N SER A 205 10.31 -12.02 4.40
CA SER A 205 11.05 -10.80 4.08
C SER A 205 10.58 -9.66 4.98
N PHE A 206 11.44 -9.24 5.91
CA PHE A 206 11.23 -8.12 6.83
C PHE A 206 11.72 -6.85 6.15
N ASN A 207 10.78 -6.11 5.55
CA ASN A 207 11.07 -4.97 4.67
C ASN A 207 10.70 -3.66 5.36
N SER A 208 11.68 -2.74 5.46
CA SER A 208 11.56 -1.54 6.28
C SER A 208 11.87 -0.25 5.54
N VAL A 209 11.20 0.81 5.98
CA VAL A 209 11.60 2.19 5.76
C VAL A 209 11.55 2.92 7.09
N PHE A 210 12.63 3.63 7.40
CA PHE A 210 12.79 4.42 8.60
C PHE A 210 13.07 5.88 8.25
N LEU A 211 12.28 6.79 8.82
CA LEU A 211 12.44 8.23 8.62
C LEU A 211 13.52 8.79 9.56
N GLY A 212 14.77 8.39 9.31
CA GLY A 212 15.96 8.82 10.03
C GLY A 212 17.20 8.09 9.52
N GLY A 213 18.36 8.39 10.13
CA GLY A 213 19.63 7.75 9.80
C GLY A 213 19.86 6.39 10.47
N ILE A 214 20.88 5.68 10.02
CA ILE A 214 21.18 4.29 10.41
C ILE A 214 21.40 4.14 11.91
N ASP A 215 22.12 5.05 12.55
CA ASP A 215 22.48 4.92 13.97
C ASP A 215 21.24 4.89 14.87
N ARG A 216 20.26 5.76 14.58
CA ARG A 216 18.98 5.78 15.29
C ARG A 216 18.17 4.51 14.98
N LEU A 217 18.14 4.07 13.73
CA LEU A 217 17.45 2.84 13.35
C LEU A 217 18.00 1.63 14.12
N LEU A 218 19.33 1.46 14.15
CA LEU A 218 19.98 0.36 14.85
C LEU A 218 19.66 0.40 16.35
N ALA A 219 19.69 1.57 16.98
CA ALA A 219 19.31 1.71 18.39
C ALA A 219 17.84 1.30 18.65
N VAL A 220 16.93 1.70 17.75
CA VAL A 220 15.50 1.36 17.83
C VAL A 220 15.29 -0.14 17.65
N MET A 221 15.95 -0.76 16.68
CA MET A 221 15.84 -2.18 16.41
C MET A 221 16.49 -3.03 17.50
N GLN A 222 17.66 -2.64 18.01
CA GLN A 222 18.31 -3.32 19.13
C GLN A 222 17.45 -3.31 20.40
N LYS A 223 16.73 -2.21 20.63
CA LYS A 223 15.84 -2.08 21.79
C LYS A 223 14.57 -2.92 21.66
N ASN A 224 13.95 -2.94 20.47
CA ASN A 224 12.59 -3.44 20.31
C ASN A 224 12.50 -4.77 19.57
N PHE A 225 13.49 -5.13 18.74
CA PHE A 225 13.50 -6.36 17.95
C PHE A 225 14.92 -6.92 17.66
N PRO A 226 15.76 -7.08 18.69
CA PRO A 226 17.17 -7.49 18.52
C PRO A 226 17.32 -8.86 17.84
N GLU A 227 16.38 -9.78 18.04
CA GLU A 227 16.42 -11.13 17.48
C GLU A 227 16.25 -11.19 15.96
N LEU A 228 15.80 -10.10 15.32
CA LEU A 228 15.83 -10.01 13.85
C LEU A 228 17.28 -10.05 13.34
N GLY A 229 18.22 -9.55 14.15
CA GLY A 229 19.66 -9.56 13.86
C GLY A 229 20.07 -8.50 12.84
N LEU A 230 19.43 -7.33 12.85
CA LEU A 230 19.78 -6.21 11.97
C LEU A 230 21.17 -5.68 12.30
N VAL A 231 22.05 -5.65 11.30
CA VAL A 231 23.37 -5.00 11.39
C VAL A 231 23.46 -3.80 10.45
N ARG A 232 24.52 -3.01 10.60
CA ARG A 232 24.74 -1.80 9.78
C ARG A 232 24.79 -2.13 8.28
N ASP A 233 25.42 -3.23 7.91
CA ASP A 233 25.63 -3.63 6.51
C ASP A 233 24.33 -4.01 5.79
N ASP A 234 23.26 -4.32 6.54
CA ASP A 234 21.93 -4.57 5.98
C ASP A 234 21.19 -3.26 5.62
N CYS A 235 21.68 -2.12 6.10
CA CYS A 235 21.01 -0.84 6.02
C CYS A 235 21.55 0.02 4.87
N GLN A 236 20.66 0.74 4.18
CA GLN A 236 21.03 1.70 3.15
C GLN A 236 20.34 3.04 3.41
N GLU A 237 21.11 4.12 3.39
CA GLU A 237 20.59 5.48 3.43
C GLU A 237 20.31 6.00 2.02
N MET A 238 19.14 6.60 1.84
CA MET A 238 18.69 7.14 0.57
C MET A 238 17.67 8.26 0.79
N SER A 239 17.21 8.88 -0.29
CA SER A 239 16.06 9.81 -0.22
C SER A 239 14.74 9.05 -0.08
N TRP A 240 13.69 9.73 0.38
CA TRP A 240 12.36 9.12 0.48
C TRP A 240 11.87 8.55 -0.86
N ILE A 241 12.07 9.27 -1.97
CA ILE A 241 11.64 8.80 -3.29
C ILE A 241 12.38 7.54 -3.75
N GLN A 242 13.68 7.42 -3.44
CA GLN A 242 14.44 6.19 -3.70
C GLN A 242 13.94 5.03 -2.85
N SER A 243 13.48 5.28 -1.62
CA SER A 243 12.88 4.23 -0.78
C SER A 243 11.59 3.67 -1.40
N ILE A 244 10.83 4.46 -2.16
CA ILE A 244 9.67 3.96 -2.93
C ILE A 244 10.13 2.93 -3.94
N LEU A 245 11.17 3.25 -4.74
CA LEU A 245 11.74 2.35 -5.75
C LEU A 245 12.29 1.07 -5.13
N TYR A 246 13.06 1.20 -4.04
CA TYR A 246 13.58 0.07 -3.27
C TYR A 246 12.47 -0.89 -2.83
N ASN A 247 11.36 -0.37 -2.30
CA ASN A 247 10.26 -1.17 -1.76
C ASN A 247 9.48 -1.97 -2.80
N VAL A 248 9.56 -1.59 -4.07
CA VAL A 248 8.92 -2.31 -5.19
C VAL A 248 9.93 -3.00 -6.10
N GLY A 249 11.21 -3.05 -5.71
CA GLY A 249 12.27 -3.73 -6.45
C GLY A 249 12.60 -3.08 -7.80
N LEU A 250 12.42 -1.77 -7.92
CA LEU A 250 12.77 -1.02 -9.14
C LEU A 250 14.17 -0.39 -9.02
N PRO A 251 14.85 -0.09 -10.14
CA PRO A 251 16.16 0.55 -10.13
C PRO A 251 16.12 1.89 -9.37
N ILE A 252 16.89 2.01 -8.28
CA ILE A 252 16.83 3.16 -7.36
C ILE A 252 17.33 4.48 -7.97
N ASP A 253 18.18 4.41 -9.00
CA ASP A 253 18.79 5.58 -9.63
C ASP A 253 18.01 6.12 -10.83
N SER A 254 16.86 5.52 -11.15
CA SER A 254 16.03 5.92 -12.31
C SER A 254 14.64 6.32 -11.83
N LEU A 255 14.46 7.58 -11.46
CA LEU A 255 13.16 8.07 -10.99
C LEU A 255 12.09 8.04 -12.10
N GLU A 256 12.50 8.16 -13.36
CA GLU A 256 11.65 8.17 -14.55
C GLU A 256 10.81 6.91 -14.69
N VAL A 257 11.25 5.78 -14.09
CA VAL A 257 10.47 4.53 -14.10
C VAL A 257 9.12 4.71 -13.40
N LEU A 258 9.00 5.67 -12.47
CA LEU A 258 7.75 6.00 -11.78
C LEU A 258 6.71 6.63 -12.72
N LEU A 259 7.15 7.17 -13.86
CA LEU A 259 6.26 7.69 -14.91
C LEU A 259 5.69 6.57 -15.78
N ASN A 260 6.26 5.36 -15.71
CA ASN A 260 5.74 4.22 -16.44
C ASN A 260 4.39 3.78 -15.87
N ARG A 261 3.39 3.70 -16.74
CA ARG A 261 2.02 3.30 -16.40
C ARG A 261 1.79 1.79 -16.62
N THR A 262 2.72 1.11 -17.26
CA THR A 262 2.61 -0.30 -17.60
C THR A 262 3.19 -1.15 -16.47
N GLN A 263 2.37 -2.05 -15.93
CA GLN A 263 2.83 -3.02 -14.95
C GLN A 263 3.50 -4.21 -15.67
N PRO A 264 4.80 -4.49 -15.43
CA PRO A 264 5.44 -5.66 -16.01
C PRO A 264 4.89 -6.95 -15.37
N GLY A 265 4.73 -7.99 -16.19
CA GLY A 265 4.40 -9.34 -15.69
C GLY A 265 3.02 -9.45 -15.05
N VAL A 266 1.98 -8.92 -15.69
CA VAL A 266 0.58 -9.08 -15.23
C VAL A 266 0.21 -10.56 -15.15
N ARG A 267 -0.33 -10.96 -13.99
CA ARG A 267 -0.82 -12.32 -13.73
C ARG A 267 -2.24 -12.26 -13.19
N TYR A 268 -3.02 -13.31 -13.45
CA TYR A 268 -4.31 -13.48 -12.80
C TYR A 268 -4.09 -13.82 -11.32
N TYR A 269 -4.68 -13.06 -10.43
CA TYR A 269 -4.61 -13.32 -8.99
C TYR A 269 -5.97 -13.12 -8.34
N LYS A 270 -6.12 -13.68 -7.13
CA LYS A 270 -7.17 -13.32 -6.19
C LYS A 270 -6.54 -12.89 -4.89
N GLY A 271 -6.90 -11.68 -4.44
CA GLY A 271 -6.51 -11.14 -3.15
C GLY A 271 -7.67 -11.20 -2.16
N LYS A 272 -7.39 -11.56 -0.91
CA LYS A 272 -8.28 -11.33 0.23
C LYS A 272 -7.50 -10.66 1.35
N SER A 273 -8.19 -9.90 2.19
CA SER A 273 -7.57 -9.21 3.33
C SER A 273 -8.33 -9.45 4.62
N ASP A 274 -7.61 -9.38 5.74
CA ASP A 274 -8.17 -9.41 7.08
C ASP A 274 -7.44 -8.44 8.03
N TYR A 275 -8.07 -8.09 9.15
CA TYR A 275 -7.54 -7.21 10.19
C TYR A 275 -7.31 -7.99 11.49
N ILE A 276 -6.05 -8.09 11.89
CA ILE A 276 -5.64 -8.85 13.06
C ILE A 276 -5.73 -7.96 14.30
N GLN A 277 -6.61 -8.33 15.23
CA GLN A 277 -6.78 -7.66 16.53
C GLN A 277 -6.05 -8.35 17.69
N LYS A 278 -5.82 -9.66 17.56
CA LYS A 278 -5.06 -10.46 18.52
C LYS A 278 -4.00 -11.23 17.74
N PRO A 279 -2.75 -11.32 18.21
CA PRO A 279 -1.70 -12.03 17.50
C PRO A 279 -2.14 -13.44 17.10
N ILE A 280 -1.97 -13.78 15.82
CA ILE A 280 -2.16 -15.14 15.32
C ILE A 280 -1.16 -16.04 16.06
N PRO A 281 -1.59 -17.16 16.69
CA PRO A 281 -0.67 -18.06 17.36
C PRO A 281 0.27 -18.71 16.35
N LYS A 282 1.44 -19.20 16.81
CA LYS A 282 2.42 -19.88 15.95
C LYS A 282 1.79 -21.03 15.14
N SER A 283 0.91 -21.81 15.76
CA SER A 283 0.16 -22.89 15.10
C SER A 283 -0.74 -22.41 13.96
N GLY A 284 -1.25 -21.17 14.03
CA GLY A 284 -2.01 -20.56 12.94
C GLY A 284 -1.12 -20.29 11.72
N PHE A 285 0.09 -19.75 11.92
CA PHE A 285 1.06 -19.58 10.84
C PHE A 285 1.53 -20.93 10.29
N GLU A 286 1.76 -21.93 11.14
CA GLU A 286 2.11 -23.28 10.69
C GLU A 286 1.02 -23.88 9.78
N GLY A 287 -0.26 -23.63 10.07
CA GLY A 287 -1.37 -23.97 9.18
C GLY A 287 -1.27 -23.26 7.82
N ILE A 288 -0.99 -21.95 7.82
CA ILE A 288 -0.80 -21.17 6.59
C ILE A 288 0.38 -21.71 5.77
N TRP A 289 1.50 -22.05 6.42
CA TRP A 289 2.67 -22.61 5.74
C TRP A 289 2.37 -23.95 5.07
N ARG A 290 1.55 -24.81 5.68
CA ARG A 290 1.11 -26.07 5.06
C ARG A 290 0.36 -25.80 3.74
N LEU A 291 -0.54 -24.82 3.73
CA LEU A 291 -1.25 -24.42 2.50
C LEU A 291 -0.31 -23.90 1.41
N PHE A 292 0.77 -23.21 1.77
CA PHE A 292 1.75 -22.70 0.79
C PHE A 292 2.58 -23.82 0.13
N TYR A 293 2.69 -24.98 0.78
CA TYR A 293 3.31 -26.17 0.18
C TYR A 293 2.39 -26.92 -0.77
N GLU A 294 1.08 -26.67 -0.76
CA GLU A 294 0.15 -27.25 -1.73
C GLU A 294 0.44 -26.71 -3.15
N PRO A 295 0.12 -27.48 -4.21
CA PRO A 295 0.30 -27.03 -5.59
C PRO A 295 -0.42 -25.72 -5.92
N GLU A 296 -1.62 -25.52 -5.38
CA GLU A 296 -2.43 -24.31 -5.52
C GLU A 296 -1.81 -23.12 -4.78
N GLY A 297 -1.16 -23.37 -3.64
CA GLY A 297 -0.46 -22.36 -2.84
C GLY A 297 0.92 -21.99 -3.38
N ALA A 298 1.31 -22.49 -4.55
CA ALA A 298 2.66 -22.38 -5.07
C ALA A 298 3.18 -20.95 -5.26
N GLU A 299 2.30 -20.05 -5.66
CA GLU A 299 2.57 -18.63 -5.82
C GLU A 299 1.85 -17.80 -4.74
N ALA A 300 1.45 -18.44 -3.64
CA ALA A 300 0.79 -17.73 -2.57
C ALA A 300 1.78 -16.86 -1.79
N GLU A 301 1.32 -15.66 -1.45
CA GLU A 301 2.06 -14.72 -0.61
C GLU A 301 1.14 -14.18 0.47
N ILE A 302 1.68 -14.01 1.68
CA ILE A 302 1.02 -13.30 2.78
C ILE A 302 1.79 -12.01 3.09
N LEU A 303 1.06 -10.89 3.11
CA LEU A 303 1.61 -9.58 3.46
C LEU A 303 1.04 -9.15 4.80
N LEU A 304 1.92 -8.84 5.74
CA LEU A 304 1.58 -8.36 7.07
C LEU A 304 2.07 -6.91 7.19
N THR A 305 1.13 -5.96 7.21
CA THR A 305 1.43 -4.52 7.32
C THR A 305 1.07 -4.00 8.70
N PRO A 306 2.00 -3.36 9.43
CA PRO A 306 1.74 -2.91 10.79
C PRO A 306 0.89 -1.64 10.79
N TYR A 307 -0.16 -1.64 11.60
CA TYR A 307 -0.93 -0.45 11.93
C TYR A 307 -0.42 0.13 13.27
N GLY A 308 -1.16 1.01 13.92
CA GLY A 308 -0.68 1.76 15.08
C GLY A 308 -0.08 3.12 14.70
N GLY A 309 0.62 3.76 15.64
CA GLY A 309 1.07 5.14 15.48
C GLY A 309 -0.11 6.06 15.16
N ARG A 310 0.02 6.86 14.09
CA ARG A 310 -1.03 7.79 13.64
C ARG A 310 -2.37 7.11 13.37
N MET A 311 -2.37 5.87 12.89
CA MET A 311 -3.61 5.12 12.63
C MET A 311 -4.40 4.79 13.91
N ALA A 312 -3.76 4.78 15.08
CA ALA A 312 -4.42 4.57 16.36
C ALA A 312 -5.03 5.87 16.94
N GLU A 313 -4.65 7.03 16.42
CA GLU A 313 -5.10 8.34 16.92
C GLU A 313 -6.30 8.89 16.16
N ILE A 314 -6.51 8.43 14.92
CA ILE A 314 -7.60 8.91 14.07
C ILE A 314 -8.91 8.27 14.58
N PRO A 315 -9.87 9.06 15.08
CA PRO A 315 -11.15 8.54 15.54
C PRO A 315 -11.91 7.85 14.40
N HIS A 316 -12.60 6.75 14.72
CA HIS A 316 -13.41 5.98 13.76
C HIS A 316 -14.39 6.81 12.92
N LEU A 317 -14.87 7.95 13.43
CA LEU A 317 -15.86 8.80 12.75
C LEU A 317 -15.23 9.86 11.82
N GLN A 318 -13.93 10.12 11.91
CA GLN A 318 -13.27 11.15 11.08
C GLN A 318 -12.98 10.68 9.65
N SER A 319 -12.97 9.36 9.42
CA SER A 319 -12.74 8.75 8.11
C SER A 319 -13.69 7.58 7.92
N HIS A 320 -14.27 7.42 6.72
CA HIS A 320 -15.09 6.24 6.38
C HIS A 320 -14.30 4.93 6.41
N PHE A 321 -12.98 5.01 6.44
CA PHE A 321 -12.13 3.86 6.71
C PHE A 321 -12.29 3.49 8.18
N LEU A 322 -13.33 2.68 8.47
CA LEU A 322 -13.80 2.30 9.80
C LEU A 322 -12.84 1.31 10.47
N ILE A 323 -11.62 1.75 10.78
CA ILE A 323 -10.66 0.91 11.50
C ILE A 323 -9.73 1.67 12.44
N GLY A 324 -10.16 2.83 12.91
CA GLY A 324 -9.43 3.62 13.90
C GLY A 324 -9.64 3.15 15.35
N LEU A 325 -9.10 2.00 15.77
CA LEU A 325 -8.58 1.76 17.14
C LEU A 325 -8.05 0.33 17.43
N VAL A 326 -8.15 -0.64 16.51
CA VAL A 326 -7.89 -2.07 16.89
C VAL A 326 -7.02 -2.85 15.90
N ILE A 327 -6.39 -2.21 14.89
CA ILE A 327 -5.57 -2.98 13.95
C ILE A 327 -4.15 -3.13 14.47
N PHE A 328 -3.73 -4.38 14.69
CA PHE A 328 -2.32 -4.70 14.88
C PHE A 328 -1.65 -4.95 13.53
N THR A 329 -2.33 -5.59 12.58
CA THR A 329 -1.77 -5.92 11.26
C THR A 329 -2.86 -6.12 10.23
N SER A 330 -2.71 -5.57 9.02
CA SER A 330 -3.50 -6.04 7.86
C SER A 330 -2.78 -7.23 7.23
N CYS A 331 -3.51 -8.34 7.07
CA CYS A 331 -3.07 -9.52 6.36
C CYS A 331 -3.65 -9.48 4.95
N ILE A 332 -2.84 -9.65 3.91
CA ILE A 332 -3.34 -9.89 2.55
C ILE A 332 -2.76 -11.18 2.03
N ILE A 333 -3.63 -12.10 1.60
CA ILE A 333 -3.24 -13.33 0.94
C ILE A 333 -3.53 -13.18 -0.54
N TRP A 334 -2.49 -13.41 -1.35
CA TRP A 334 -2.57 -13.48 -2.80
C TRP A 334 -2.43 -14.92 -3.23
N CYS A 335 -3.18 -15.32 -4.25
CA CYS A 335 -2.96 -16.57 -4.94
C CYS A 335 -3.12 -16.36 -6.45
N THR A 336 -2.12 -16.78 -7.23
CA THR A 336 -2.20 -16.77 -8.69
C THR A 336 -3.20 -17.83 -9.14
N ILE A 337 -4.22 -17.42 -9.89
CA ILE A 337 -5.20 -18.36 -10.46
C ILE A 337 -4.74 -18.72 -11.86
N LYS A 338 -4.41 -19.99 -12.10
CA LYS A 338 -4.34 -20.50 -13.48
C LYS A 338 -5.76 -20.52 -14.04
N PRO A 339 -6.03 -19.99 -15.24
CA PRO A 339 -7.34 -20.09 -15.84
C PRO A 339 -7.69 -21.57 -16.03
N LYS A 340 -8.47 -22.13 -15.12
CA LYS A 340 -9.11 -23.43 -15.32
C LYS A 340 -10.31 -23.17 -16.23
N THR A 341 -10.28 -23.74 -17.43
CA THR A 341 -11.48 -24.02 -18.22
C THR A 341 -12.34 -24.98 -17.41
N HIS A 342 -13.13 -24.45 -16.48
CA HIS A 342 -14.40 -24.95 -15.95
C HIS A 342 -14.69 -24.36 -14.57
N LYS A 343 -15.95 -23.95 -14.41
CA LYS A 343 -16.56 -23.37 -13.21
C LYS A 343 -16.24 -24.22 -11.97
N MET A 344 -15.64 -23.61 -10.96
CA MET A 344 -15.85 -24.04 -9.57
C MET A 344 -16.19 -22.82 -8.74
N ALA A 345 -17.46 -22.77 -8.34
CA ALA A 345 -17.91 -21.92 -7.26
C ALA A 345 -17.24 -22.41 -5.96
N ILE A 346 -16.56 -21.51 -5.27
CA ILE A 346 -16.25 -21.70 -3.86
C ILE A 346 -17.40 -21.04 -3.12
N SER A 347 -18.33 -21.86 -2.60
CA SER A 347 -19.42 -21.41 -1.73
C SER A 347 -18.87 -20.88 -0.40
N THR A 348 -19.60 -19.90 0.12
CA THR A 348 -19.42 -19.11 1.34
C THR A 348 -19.01 -19.87 2.59
#